data_AF-A0A4Y2G400-F1
#
_entry.id   AF-A0A4Y2G400-F1
#
_cell.length_a   1.000
_cell.length_b   1.000
_cell.length_c   1.000
_cell.angle_alpha   90.00
_cell.angle_beta   90.00
_cell.angle_gamma   90.00
#
_symmetry.space_group_name_H-M   'P 1'
#
loop_
_entity.id
_entity.type
_entity.pdbx_description
1 polymer ?
#
loop_
_entity_poly.entity_id
_entity_poly.type
_entity_poly.pdbx_seq_one_letter_code
_entity_poly.pdbx_strand_id
1 'polypeptide(L)'
;MSVLEITGARSLQFSKNTVHRRIIVSGYTIHAIMARRLRLSKLHISKRLQWARNHMSYDYKWIAVLFSDEKKWNLGGPDRNIKYWHDLRREPAAFSVGKVVVDL
;
A
#
# COMPACT_ATOMS: atom_id res chain seq x y z
N MET A 1 -1.16 -11.33 -10.78
CA MET A 1 -0.21 -12.35 -11.28
C MET A 1 0.66 -11.67 -12.32
N SER A 2 1.93 -11.39 -12.02
CA SER A 2 2.82 -10.65 -12.93
C SER A 2 3.45 -11.59 -13.97
N VAL A 3 3.86 -11.04 -15.12
CA VAL A 3 4.59 -11.79 -16.15
C VAL A 3 5.86 -12.45 -15.57
N LEU A 4 6.51 -11.79 -14.60
CA LEU A 4 7.68 -12.30 -13.90
C LEU A 4 7.34 -13.49 -13.00
N GLU A 5 6.23 -13.46 -12.26
CA GLU A 5 5.76 -14.60 -11.44
C GLU A 5 5.46 -15.83 -12.32
N ILE A 6 4.83 -15.63 -13.47
CA ILE A 6 4.45 -16.71 -14.39
C ILE A 6 5.68 -17.32 -15.08
N THR A 7 6.64 -16.48 -15.47
CA THR A 7 7.85 -16.94 -16.15
C THR A 7 8.84 -17.57 -15.17
N GLY A 8 8.96 -17.00 -13.96
CA GLY A 8 9.86 -17.47 -12.91
C GLY A 8 9.41 -18.78 -12.24
N ALA A 9 8.11 -18.98 -12.01
CA ALA A 9 7.60 -20.16 -11.33
C ALA A 9 7.57 -21.44 -12.18
N ARG A 10 7.84 -21.34 -13.49
CA ARG A 10 7.52 -22.41 -14.44
C ARG A 10 8.65 -22.86 -15.35
N SER A 11 9.84 -22.23 -15.31
CA SER A 11 10.97 -22.52 -16.21
C SER A 11 10.56 -22.78 -17.68
N LEU A 12 9.45 -22.16 -18.11
CA LEU A 12 8.81 -22.45 -19.39
C LEU A 12 9.38 -21.52 -20.46
N GLN A 13 9.82 -22.12 -21.56
CA GLN A 13 10.36 -21.48 -22.77
C GLN A 13 9.26 -20.72 -23.56
N PHE A 14 8.51 -19.83 -22.92
CA PHE A 14 7.53 -18.99 -23.60
C PHE A 14 8.02 -17.55 -23.73
N SER A 15 7.75 -16.94 -24.88
CA SER A 15 8.01 -15.52 -25.05
C SER A 15 7.14 -14.69 -24.10
N LYS A 16 7.68 -13.57 -23.61
CA LYS A 16 6.94 -12.58 -22.79
C LYS A 16 5.63 -12.15 -23.45
N ASN A 17 5.61 -12.06 -24.79
CA ASN A 17 4.44 -11.65 -25.57
C ASN A 17 3.32 -12.70 -25.54
N THR A 18 3.67 -13.99 -25.52
CA THR A 18 2.67 -15.07 -25.39
C THR A 18 1.99 -15.02 -24.02
N VAL A 19 2.77 -14.80 -22.95
CA VAL A 19 2.24 -14.63 -21.59
C VAL A 19 1.34 -13.40 -21.52
N HIS A 20 1.79 -12.26 -22.04
CA HIS A 20 1.02 -11.01 -22.04
C HIS A 20 -0.32 -11.16 -22.79
N ARG A 21 -0.33 -11.77 -23.98
CA ARG A 21 -1.58 -12.05 -24.72
C ARG A 21 -2.54 -12.93 -23.93
N ARG A 22 -2.04 -13.99 -23.26
CA ARG A 22 -2.88 -14.88 -22.46
C ARG A 22 -3.50 -14.15 -21.26
N ILE A 23 -2.75 -13.27 -20.61
CA ILE A 23 -3.24 -12.43 -19.49
C ILE A 23 -4.37 -11.51 -19.97
N ILE A 24 -4.17 -10.80 -21.09
CA ILE A 24 -5.20 -9.91 -21.67
C ILE A 24 -6.46 -10.70 -22.02
N VAL A 25 -6.32 -11.81 -22.75
CA VAL A 25 -7.45 -12.63 -23.19
C VAL A 25 -8.23 -13.20 -22.01
N SER A 26 -7.58 -13.49 -20.88
CA SER A 26 -8.25 -14.05 -19.71
C SER A 26 -9.27 -13.09 -19.07
N GLY A 27 -9.14 -11.78 -19.25
CA GLY A 27 -10.07 -10.78 -18.71
C GLY A 27 -10.04 -10.58 -17.18
N TYR A 28 -9.25 -11.36 -16.43
CA TYR A 28 -9.23 -11.31 -14.96
C TYR A 28 -8.21 -10.32 -14.38
N THR A 29 -7.48 -9.57 -15.22
CA THR A 29 -6.38 -8.70 -14.75
C THR A 29 -6.67 -7.24 -15.08
N ILE A 30 -6.69 -6.38 -14.05
CA ILE A 30 -6.93 -4.94 -14.18
C ILE A 30 -5.73 -4.14 -13.67
N HIS A 31 -5.63 -2.89 -14.13
CA HIS A 31 -4.67 -1.95 -13.57
C HIS A 31 -5.29 -1.29 -12.32
N ALA A 32 -4.65 -1.45 -11.16
CA ALA A 32 -5.16 -0.99 -9.87
C ALA A 32 -4.12 -0.14 -9.12
N ILE A 33 -4.59 0.63 -8.13
CA ILE A 33 -3.74 1.37 -7.20
C ILE A 33 -3.71 0.61 -5.89
N MET A 34 -2.52 0.37 -5.34
CA MET A 34 -2.38 -0.31 -4.04
C MET A 34 -2.94 0.58 -2.93
N ALA A 35 -3.82 0.03 -2.09
CA ALA A 35 -4.33 0.76 -0.93
C ALA A 35 -3.22 0.92 0.12
N ARG A 36 -3.20 2.07 0.81
CA ARG A 36 -2.28 2.28 1.94
C ARG A 36 -2.83 1.59 3.18
N ARG A 37 -2.09 0.63 3.73
CA ARG A 37 -2.42 -0.04 4.99
C ARG A 37 -1.42 0.35 6.07
N LEU A 38 -1.83 1.24 6.98
CA LEU A 38 -1.08 1.49 8.21
C LEU A 38 -1.34 0.32 9.17
N ARG A 39 -0.31 -0.46 9.48
CA ARG A 39 -0.39 -1.54 10.48
C ARG A 39 -0.38 -0.93 11.88
N LEU A 40 -1.56 -0.68 12.44
CA LEU A 40 -1.70 -0.30 13.85
C LEU A 40 -1.72 -1.56 14.73
N SER A 41 -0.76 -1.68 15.65
CA SER A 41 -0.79 -2.74 16.66
C SER A 41 -1.87 -2.45 17.70
N LYS A 42 -2.32 -3.48 18.43
CA LYS A 42 -3.26 -3.31 19.57
C LYS A 42 -2.74 -2.26 20.57
N LEU A 43 -1.42 -2.24 20.80
CA LEU A 43 -0.77 -1.25 21.66
C LEU A 43 -0.88 0.18 21.09
N HIS A 44 -0.65 0.37 19.79
CA HIS A 44 -0.82 1.68 19.15
C HIS A 44 -2.27 2.18 19.28
N ILE A 45 -3.25 1.29 19.08
CA ILE A 45 -4.67 1.62 19.19
C ILE A 45 -5.00 2.04 20.62
N SER A 46 -4.58 1.26 21.62
CA SER A 46 -4.82 1.57 23.03
C SER A 46 -4.22 2.92 23.44
N LYS A 47 -2.96 3.18 23.09
CA LYS A 47 -2.29 4.46 23.40
C LYS A 47 -2.98 5.65 22.74
N ARG A 48 -3.36 5.54 21.46
CA ARG A 48 -4.08 6.60 20.75
C ARG A 48 -5.45 6.87 21.37
N LEU A 49 -6.18 5.83 21.74
CA LEU A 49 -7.49 5.95 22.36
C LEU A 49 -7.39 6.61 23.75
N GLN A 50 -6.41 6.20 24.56
CA GLN A 50 -6.17 6.83 25.85
C GLN A 50 -5.79 8.30 25.70
N TRP A 51 -4.91 8.62 24.76
CA TRP A 51 -4.52 10.00 24.47
C TRP A 51 -5.74 10.83 24.07
N ALA A 52 -6.59 10.33 23.17
CA ALA A 52 -7.80 11.03 22.74
C ALA A 52 -8.75 11.30 23.92
N ARG A 53 -9.01 10.29 24.76
CA ARG A 53 -9.86 10.45 25.96
C ARG A 53 -9.33 11.53 26.90
N ASN A 54 -8.02 11.56 27.15
CA ASN A 54 -7.39 12.54 28.03
C ASN A 54 -7.48 13.97 27.49
N HIS A 55 -7.62 14.15 26.17
CA HIS A 55 -7.62 15.47 25.53
C HIS A 55 -8.96 15.84 24.88
N MET A 56 -10.04 15.08 25.14
CA MET A 56 -11.38 15.42 24.63
C MET A 56 -11.89 16.75 25.18
N SER A 57 -11.57 17.09 26.44
CA SER A 57 -11.97 18.33 27.11
C SER A 57 -10.87 19.41 27.09
N TYR A 58 -9.87 19.27 26.22
CA TYR A 58 -8.69 20.15 26.20
C TYR A 58 -8.92 21.51 25.53
N ASP A 59 -10.13 21.77 25.03
CA ASP A 59 -10.68 23.02 24.47
C ASP A 59 -9.71 24.23 24.40
N TYR A 60 -9.83 25.23 25.27
CA TYR A 60 -9.01 26.46 25.24
C TYR A 60 -7.51 26.20 25.42
N LYS A 61 -7.10 25.04 25.96
CA LYS A 61 -5.69 24.69 26.15
C LYS A 61 -5.01 24.38 24.82
N TRP A 62 -5.75 24.02 23.77
CA TRP A 62 -5.19 23.86 22.42
C TRP A 62 -4.56 25.12 21.86
N ILE A 63 -5.01 26.31 22.30
CA ILE A 63 -4.46 27.60 21.86
C ILE A 63 -2.98 27.76 22.25
N ALA A 64 -2.57 27.16 23.37
CA ALA A 64 -1.19 27.18 23.83
C ALA A 64 -0.31 26.10 23.18
N VAL A 65 -0.88 25.21 22.35
CA VAL A 65 -0.14 24.10 21.74
C VAL A 65 0.39 24.50 20.38
N LEU A 66 1.72 24.53 20.24
CA LEU A 66 2.39 24.66 18.95
C LEU A 66 2.74 23.27 18.42
N PHE A 67 2.12 22.87 17.31
CA PHE A 67 2.46 21.62 16.63
C PHE A 67 3.62 21.83 15.66
N SER A 68 4.54 20.87 15.64
CA SER A 68 5.62 20.79 14.65
C SER A 68 5.67 19.38 14.06
N ASP A 69 6.02 19.29 12.78
CA ASP A 69 6.29 18.04 12.08
C ASP A 69 7.29 18.32 10.95
N GLU A 70 8.03 17.29 10.55
CA GLU A 70 8.93 17.36 9.41
C GLU A 70 8.23 16.82 8.17
N LYS A 71 8.16 17.63 7.11
CA LYS A 71 7.58 17.21 5.83
C LYS A 71 8.54 17.38 4.67
N LYS A 72 8.81 16.28 3.98
CA LYS A 72 9.48 16.28 2.67
C LYS A 72 8.47 16.61 1.57
N TRP A 73 8.80 17.61 0.75
CA TRP A 73 8.05 18.00 -0.45
C TRP A 73 8.79 17.49 -1.69
N ASN A 74 8.18 16.58 -2.44
CA ASN A 74 8.73 16.07 -3.70
C ASN A 74 8.05 16.78 -4.87
N LEU A 75 8.82 17.28 -5.83
CA LEU A 75 8.30 17.97 -7.03
C LEU A 75 7.74 17.01 -8.10
N GLY A 76 7.98 15.70 -7.96
CA GLY A 76 7.61 14.66 -8.93
C GLY A 76 6.19 14.08 -8.80
N GLY A 77 5.34 14.67 -7.96
CA GLY A 77 4.00 14.15 -7.67
C GLY A 77 3.97 13.19 -6.47
N PRO A 78 2.78 12.67 -6.11
CA PRO A 78 2.61 11.87 -4.90
C PRO A 78 3.37 10.53 -4.99
N ASP A 79 4.36 10.33 -4.11
CA ASP A 79 5.18 9.09 -4.03
C ASP A 79 4.37 7.78 -3.87
N ARG A 80 3.08 7.88 -3.56
CA ARG A 80 2.33 6.84 -2.84
C ARG A 80 1.22 6.18 -3.67
N ASN A 81 1.12 6.52 -4.95
CA ASN A 81 0.17 5.90 -5.89
C ASN A 81 0.85 4.78 -6.67
N ILE A 82 1.30 3.74 -5.95
CA ILE A 82 1.91 2.56 -6.56
C ILE A 82 0.84 1.85 -7.40
N LYS A 83 1.01 1.88 -8.72
CA LYS A 83 0.14 1.19 -9.66
C LYS A 83 0.65 -0.23 -9.90
N TYR A 84 -0.25 -1.19 -9.98
CA TYR A 84 0.09 -2.60 -10.22
C TYR A 84 -1.00 -3.32 -11.01
N TRP A 85 -0.66 -4.47 -11.59
CA TRP A 85 -1.61 -5.38 -12.21
C TRP A 85 -2.25 -6.27 -11.14
N HIS A 86 -3.56 -6.11 -10.94
CA HIS A 86 -4.35 -6.88 -9.98
C HIS A 86 -5.11 -8.00 -10.70
N ASP A 87 -4.92 -9.24 -10.23
CA ASP A 87 -5.72 -10.38 -10.65
C ASP A 87 -6.95 -10.45 -9.74
N LEU A 88 -8.14 -10.29 -10.31
CA LEU A 88 -9.43 -10.21 -9.61
C LEU A 88 -9.76 -11.46 -8.77
N ARG A 89 -9.05 -12.57 -8.99
CA ARG A 89 -9.23 -13.81 -8.23
C ARG A 89 -8.40 -13.85 -6.94
N ARG A 90 -7.58 -12.83 -6.69
CA ARG A 90 -6.75 -12.70 -5.49
C ARG A 90 -7.21 -11.48 -4.69
N GLU A 91 -6.88 -11.47 -3.41
CA GLU A 91 -7.09 -10.30 -2.56
C GLU A 91 -6.29 -9.08 -3.06
N PRO A 92 -6.87 -7.86 -3.00
CA PRO A 92 -6.17 -6.63 -3.35
C PRO A 92 -4.90 -6.44 -2.52
N ALA A 93 -3.81 -6.09 -3.20
CA ALA A 93 -2.56 -5.80 -2.52
C ALA A 93 -2.62 -4.43 -1.84
N ALA A 94 -2.07 -4.36 -0.63
CA ALA A 94 -1.93 -3.14 0.14
C ALA A 94 -0.48 -2.94 0.56
N PHE A 95 0.00 -1.69 0.53
CA PHE A 95 1.34 -1.37 0.97
C PHE A 95 1.31 -0.68 2.34
N SER A 96 2.24 -1.05 3.21
CA SER A 96 2.50 -0.35 4.47
C SER A 96 3.81 0.42 4.36
N VAL A 97 3.81 1.70 4.74
CA VAL A 97 5.05 2.46 4.87
C VAL A 97 5.83 1.87 6.04
N GLY A 98 7.04 1.35 5.78
CA GLY A 98 7.94 0.83 6.82
C GLY A 98 8.62 -0.52 6.53
N LYS A 99 8.26 -1.24 5.46
CA LYS A 99 9.02 -2.37 4.91
C LYS A 99 8.43 -2.69 3.53
N VAL A 100 9.25 -2.65 2.48
CA VAL A 100 8.96 -3.45 1.29
C VAL A 100 9.15 -4.89 1.76
N VAL A 101 8.08 -5.56 2.16
CA VAL A 101 8.10 -7.01 2.29
C VAL A 101 8.07 -7.51 0.85
N VAL A 102 9.26 -7.63 0.27
CA VAL A 102 9.49 -8.58 -0.81
C VAL A 102 9.58 -9.92 -0.09
N ASP A 103 8.47 -10.64 0.00
CA ASP A 103 8.58 -12.07 0.31
C ASP A 103 9.23 -12.70 -0.94
N LEU A 104 10.49 -13.08 -0.80
CA LEU A 104 11.19 -13.99 -1.71
C LEU A 104 10.75 -15.43 -1.42
#